data_AF-A0A7L9WVL7-F1
#
_entry.id   AF-A0A7L9WVL7-F1
#
_cell.length_a   1.000
_cell.length_b   1.000
_cell.length_c   1.000
_cell.angle_alpha   90.00
_cell.angle_beta   90.00
_cell.angle_gamma   90.00
#
_symmetry.space_group_name_H-M   'P 1'
#
loop_
_entity.id
_entity.type
_entity.pdbx_description
1 polymer ?
#
loop_
_entity_poly.entity_id
_entity_poly.type
_entity_poly.pdbx_seq_one_letter_code
_entity_poly.pdbx_strand_id
1 'polypeptide(L)' 'MPAGTQAALLCKDARFQRFAAQQCGYSASFFTEDFTAAWLRDQCNILSRADLHSDAQALARFNVLITEFDAWTGKIAAPR' A
#
# COMPACT_ATOMS: atom_id res chain seq x y z
N MET A 1 6.37 13.85 -4.46
CA MET A 1 6.79 12.68 -5.26
C MET A 1 5.61 12.21 -6.09
N PRO A 2 5.80 11.67 -7.32
CA PRO A 2 4.73 11.02 -8.06
C PRO A 2 4.20 9.79 -7.32
N ALA A 3 2.89 9.59 -7.28
CA ALA A 3 2.25 8.50 -6.54
C ALA A 3 2.73 7.11 -6.98
N GLY A 4 2.95 6.90 -8.28
CA GLY A 4 3.50 5.65 -8.80
C GLY A 4 4.92 5.34 -8.31
N THR A 5 5.77 6.37 -8.15
CA THR A 5 7.12 6.22 -7.60
C THR A 5 7.08 5.91 -6.10
N GLN A 6 6.19 6.58 -5.36
CA GLN A 6 5.99 6.32 -3.94
C GLN A 6 5.47 4.90 -3.70
N ALA A 7 4.50 4.44 -4.49
CA ALA A 7 4.01 3.06 -4.42
C ALA A 7 5.12 2.04 -4.68
N ALA A 8 6.02 2.31 -5.64
CA ALA A 8 7.16 1.43 -5.91
C ALA A 8 8.15 1.36 -4.74
N LEU A 9 8.43 2.49 -4.08
CA LEU A 9 9.26 2.52 -2.88
C LEU A 9 8.61 1.77 -1.70
N LEU A 10 7.31 1.93 -1.51
CA LEU A 10 6.56 1.22 -0.46
C LEU A 10 6.57 -0.30 -0.66
N CYS A 11 6.42 -0.79 -1.89
CA CYS A 11 6.48 -2.24 -2.17
C CYS A 11 7.82 -2.88 -1.76
N LYS A 12 8.89 -2.08 -1.65
CA LYS A 12 10.22 -2.50 -1.20
C LYS A 12 10.42 -2.37 0.32
N ASP A 13 9.53 -1.69 1.03
CA ASP A 13 9.61 -1.55 2.49
C ASP A 13 9.09 -2.83 3.17
N ALA A 14 9.96 -3.51 3.93
CA ALA A 14 9.62 -4.74 4.63
C ALA A 14 8.45 -4.57 5.61
N ARG A 15 8.25 -3.37 6.18
CA ARG A 15 7.10 -3.08 7.04
C ARG A 15 5.80 -3.06 6.25
N PHE A 16 5.82 -2.47 5.05
CA PHE A 16 4.67 -2.43 4.17
C PHE A 16 4.34 -3.82 3.61
N GLN A 17 5.37 -4.62 3.29
CA GLN A 17 5.21 -6.03 2.93
C GLN A 17 4.55 -6.84 4.05
N ARG A 18 4.90 -6.58 5.32
CA ARG A 18 4.28 -7.22 6.47
C ARG A 18 2.85 -6.74 6.71
N PHE A 19 2.59 -5.45 6.51
CA PHE A 19 1.26 -4.88 6.59
C PHE A 19 0.34 -5.53 5.55
N ALA A 20 0.76 -5.60 4.29
CA ALA A 20 0.02 -6.27 3.21
C ALA A 20 -0.24 -7.75 3.54
N ALA A 21 0.77 -8.45 4.08
CA ALA A 21 0.62 -9.84 4.53
C ALA A 21 -0.44 -9.98 5.63
N GLN A 22 -0.42 -9.09 6.63
CA GLN A 22 -1.42 -9.07 7.70
C GLN A 22 -2.83 -8.79 7.20
N GLN A 23 -3.00 -7.88 6.24
CA GLN A 23 -4.31 -7.60 5.62
C GLN A 23 -4.87 -8.82 4.87
N CYS A 24 -3.99 -9.67 4.33
CA CYS A 24 -4.37 -10.93 3.69
C CYS A 24 -4.51 -12.10 4.70
N GLY A 25 -4.35 -11.87 6.00
CA GLY A 25 -4.46 -12.90 7.04
C GLY A 25 -3.17 -13.67 7.33
N TYR A 26 -2.04 -13.32 6.69
CA TYR A 26 -0.73 -13.94 6.91
C TYR A 26 0.07 -13.16 7.96
N SER A 27 -0.30 -13.30 9.23
CA SER A 27 0.26 -12.48 10.32
C SER A 27 1.72 -12.78 10.70
N ALA A 28 2.22 -13.96 10.33
CA ALA A 28 3.57 -14.43 10.66
C ALA A 28 4.58 -14.33 9.50
N SER A 29 4.18 -13.81 8.33
CA SER A 29 5.02 -13.76 7.13
C SER A 29 5.09 -12.37 6.51
N PHE A 30 6.07 -12.20 5.62
CA PHE A 30 6.23 -11.02 4.79
C PHE A 30 5.91 -11.40 3.36
N PHE A 31 5.27 -10.50 2.63
CA PHE A 31 5.12 -10.66 1.19
C PHE A 31 6.39 -10.24 0.44
N THR A 32 6.60 -10.85 -0.73
CA THR A 32 7.63 -10.37 -1.65
C THR A 32 7.22 -9.03 -2.26
N GLU A 33 8.17 -8.31 -2.86
CA GLU A 33 7.89 -7.05 -3.57
C GLU A 33 6.79 -7.24 -4.63
N ASP A 34 6.85 -8.32 -5.41
CA ASP A 34 5.89 -8.60 -6.48
C ASP A 34 4.47 -8.84 -5.96
N PHE A 35 4.34 -9.62 -4.88
CA PHE A 35 3.03 -9.91 -4.28
C PHE A 35 2.46 -8.65 -3.61
N THR A 36 3.30 -7.87 -2.95
CA THR A 36 2.91 -6.58 -2.34
C THR A 36 2.45 -5.59 -3.41
N ALA A 37 3.14 -5.55 -4.57
CA ALA A 37 2.73 -4.72 -5.70
C ALA A 37 1.42 -5.21 -6.34
N ALA A 38 1.18 -6.52 -6.41
CA ALA A 38 -0.09 -7.08 -6.88
C ALA A 38 -1.24 -6.74 -5.92
N TRP A 39 -1.01 -6.89 -4.61
CA TRP A 39 -1.98 -6.52 -3.59
C TRP A 39 -2.30 -5.01 -3.61
N LEU A 40 -1.30 -4.13 -3.71
CA LEU A 40 -1.52 -2.69 -3.79
C LEU A 40 -2.38 -2.31 -5.00
N ARG A 41 -2.14 -2.94 -6.15
CA ARG A 41 -2.92 -2.74 -7.37
C ARG A 41 -4.38 -3.12 -7.17
N ASP A 42 -4.63 -4.26 -6.55
CA ASP A 42 -5.96 -4.74 -6.21
C ASP A 42 -6.70 -3.75 -5.28
N GLN A 43 -6.04 -3.32 -4.20
CA GLN A 43 -6.63 -2.37 -3.25
C GLN A 43 -6.90 -0.99 -3.85
N CYS A 44 -6.05 -0.53 -4.77
CA CYS A 44 -6.25 0.75 -5.46
C CYS A 44 -7.16 0.63 -6.69
N ASN A 45 -7.53 -0.59 -7.09
CA ASN A 45 -8.26 -0.93 -8.32
C ASN A 45 -7.57 -0.40 -9.59
N ILE A 46 -6.28 -0.72 -9.75
CA ILE A 46 -5.45 -0.30 -10.89
C ILE A 46 -4.69 -1.48 -11.47
N LEU A 47 -4.33 -1.41 -12.75
CA LEU A 47 -3.51 -2.44 -13.41
C LEU A 47 -2.02 -2.10 -13.31
N SER A 48 -1.69 -0.82 -13.27
CA SER A 48 -0.32 -0.33 -13.21
C SER A 48 -0.18 0.78 -12.17
N ARG A 49 1.00 0.86 -11.53
CA ARG A 49 1.35 1.97 -10.63
C ARG A 49 1.32 3.33 -11.35
N ALA A 50 1.44 3.34 -12.68
CA ALA A 50 1.29 4.55 -13.48
C ALA A 50 -0.14 5.11 -13.44
N ASP A 51 -1.15 4.25 -13.26
CA ASP A 51 -2.56 4.65 -13.25
C ASP A 51 -2.89 5.54 -12.04
N LEU A 52 -2.12 5.45 -10.95
CA LEU A 52 -2.21 6.36 -9.80
C LEU A 52 -2.01 7.84 -10.16
N HIS A 53 -1.41 8.13 -11.33
CA HIS A 53 -1.25 9.50 -11.80
C HIS A 53 -2.46 10.02 -12.58
N SER A 54 -3.19 9.12 -13.25
CA SER A 54 -4.29 9.48 -14.15
C SER A 54 -5.66 9.24 -13.52
N ASP A 55 -5.77 8.35 -12.53
CA ASP A 55 -7.00 8.04 -11.82
C ASP A 55 -7.00 8.65 -10.41
N ALA A 56 -7.81 9.70 -10.24
CA ALA A 56 -7.98 10.38 -8.97
C ALA A 56 -8.64 9.50 -7.89
N GLN A 57 -9.48 8.53 -8.26
CA GLN A 57 -10.09 7.58 -7.33
C GLN A 57 -9.05 6.58 -6.83
N ALA A 58 -8.21 6.07 -7.73
CA ALA A 58 -7.09 5.22 -7.35
C ALA A 58 -6.11 5.94 -6.42
N LEU A 59 -5.81 7.22 -6.70
CA LEU A 59 -4.97 8.04 -5.84
C LEU A 59 -5.59 8.26 -4.45
N ALA A 60 -6.90 8.49 -4.38
CA ALA A 60 -7.61 8.63 -3.10
C ALA A 60 -7.52 7.35 -2.26
N ARG A 61 -7.77 6.18 -2.88
CA ARG A 61 -7.60 4.87 -2.21
C ARG A 61 -6.17 4.67 -1.73
N PHE A 62 -5.18 4.99 -2.56
CA PHE A 62 -3.77 4.88 -2.19
C PHE A 62 -3.42 5.75 -0.97
N ASN A 63 -3.93 6.98 -0.89
CA ASN A 63 -3.72 7.86 0.26
C ASN A 63 -4.38 7.34 1.55
N VAL A 64 -5.57 6.73 1.44
CA VAL A 64 -6.22 6.05 2.58
C VAL A 64 -5.33 4.90 3.06
N LEU A 65 -4.84 4.08 2.14
CA LEU A 65 -4.00 2.92 2.43
C LEU A 65 -2.67 3.31 3.10
N ILE A 66 -2.05 4.42 2.68
CA ILE A 66 -0.89 5.00 3.38
C ILE A 66 -1.26 5.42 4.80
N THR A 67 -2.41 6.07 4.97
CA THR A 67 -2.89 6.51 6.29
C THR A 67 -3.10 5.33 7.23
N GLU A 68 -3.70 4.25 6.75
CA GLU A 68 -3.86 2.99 7.49
C GLU A 68 -2.52 2.35 7.85
N PHE A 69 -1.56 2.37 6.92
CA PHE A 69 -0.21 1.88 7.18
C PHE A 69 0.52 2.73 8.24
N ASP A 70 0.41 4.05 8.17
CA ASP A 70 1.00 4.95 9.18
C ASP A 70 0.31 4.77 10.54
N ALA A 71 -1.00 4.52 10.57
CA ALA A 71 -1.72 4.16 11.78
C ALA A 71 -1.25 2.80 12.34
N TRP A 72 -1.09 1.79 11.49
CA TRP A 72 -0.60 0.47 11.87
C TRP A 72 0.84 0.50 12.40
N THR A 73 1.72 1.32 11.82
CA THR A 73 3.09 1.51 12.32
C THR A 73 3.14 2.33 13.63
N GLY A 74 2.00 2.83 14.11
CA GLY A 74 1.90 3.65 15.32
C GLY A 74 2.42 5.08 15.14
N LYS A 75 2.64 5.54 13.89
CA LYS A 75 3.05 6.92 13.59
C LYS A 75 1.91 7.91 13.75
N ILE A 76 0.68 7.47 13.57
CA ILE A 76 -0.52 8.29 13.70
C ILE A 76 -1.49 7.54 14.62
N ALA A 77 -2.13 8.25 15.56
CA ALA A 77 -3.27 7.67 16.26
C ALA A 77 -4.36 7.40 15.23
N ALA A 78 -4.71 6.13 15.00
CA ALA A 78 -5.84 5.77 14.14
C ALA A 78 -7.05 6.64 14.51
N PRO A 79 -7.78 7.22 13.54
CA PRO A 79 -8.99 7.97 13.84
C PRO A 79 -9.92 7.06 14.65
N ARG A 80 -10.21 7.48 15.89
CA ARG A 80 -11.11 6.81 16.82
C ARG A 80 -12.56 7.09 16.45
#